data_AF-A0A9D0LKF0-F1
#
_entry.id   AF-A0A9D0LKF0-F1
#
_cell.length_a   1.000
_cell.length_b   1.000
_cell.length_c   1.000
_cell.angle_alpha   90.00
_cell.angle_beta   90.00
_cell.angle_gamma   90.00
#
_symmetry.space_group_name_H-M   'P 1'
#
loop_
_entity.id
_entity.type
_entity.pdbx_description
1 polymer ?
#
loop_
_entity_poly.entity_id
_entity_poly.type
_entity_poly.pdbx_seq_one_letter_code
_entity_poly.pdbx_strand_id
1 'polypeptide(L)'
;GVRSVRLRLSISSTPANLIRLWSRVNFEYNRQRRQAALVAVQYLKEKQRVVAEREWVAATAAAMHTAGVAPARIYAELTTDRINRRFIERSLYGGRATSPRVGASYPDFDTYRVQATDGLGESGMVWTRVAAVEPVESFEGEVYDFTVAHPDHNFVANGFVVSNCGVRLLGTYLEQEEIAPYLQDLTAALYRACPSGVGGKGRVRVSGRELDELVVEGARWALKRGLARPEDVAHTEEEGCLPGADPSKVSPRAKERGRPQVGSLGAGNHFLEIDVVEEIYDPEVADAFGLRENQVVVQIHCGSRGYGHQICDDYVKSLQGAVRKYGLSLPDRELVCAPIDSPEGRAYYGAMACAVNYAFVNRQVLAMGVREAFEQVLAGKVADFDLYQVYDVAHNIAKFEMHEVEGKQMRLCVHRKGATRAFGPGRPEVPEAYREVGQPVLVPGSMGTASYVLVGTQKALDLSWGSTCHGAGRVMSRHKARKKIWGADLRQELEAQGIVVRAGSMKGLAEEAPAAYKDVSRVVEVVHGAGLARKVARLRPLAVIKG
;
A
#
# COMPACT_ATOMS: atom_id res chain seq x y z
N GLY A 1 -78.95 4.45 -17.30
CA GLY A 1 -77.66 3.88 -17.73
C GLY A 1 -76.67 3.98 -16.59
N VAL A 2 -75.92 2.90 -16.31
CA VAL A 2 -74.95 2.86 -15.20
C VAL A 2 -73.68 3.62 -15.60
N ARG A 3 -73.26 4.60 -14.79
CA ARG A 3 -72.06 5.41 -15.02
C ARG A 3 -70.83 4.61 -14.60
N SER A 4 -69.99 4.23 -15.55
CA SER A 4 -68.68 3.65 -15.26
C SER A 4 -67.64 4.77 -15.07
N VAL A 5 -66.87 4.69 -13.99
CA VAL A 5 -65.75 5.60 -13.71
C VAL A 5 -64.46 4.81 -13.86
N ARG A 6 -63.55 5.28 -14.72
CA ARG A 6 -62.20 4.73 -14.86
C ARG A 6 -61.21 5.68 -14.22
N LEU A 7 -60.52 5.21 -13.19
CA LEU A 7 -59.38 5.90 -12.62
C LEU A 7 -58.11 5.44 -13.33
N ARG A 8 -57.28 6.38 -13.77
CA ARG A 8 -55.94 6.11 -14.32
C ARG A 8 -54.91 6.68 -13.36
N LEU A 9 -54.07 5.81 -12.80
CA LEU A 9 -52.89 6.22 -12.07
C LEU A 9 -51.82 6.65 -13.08
N SER A 10 -51.28 7.86 -12.92
CA SER A 10 -50.12 8.34 -13.67
C SER A 10 -49.02 8.77 -12.71
N ILE A 11 -47.78 8.42 -13.03
CA ILE A 11 -46.61 8.87 -12.27
C ILE A 11 -46.09 10.13 -12.93
N SER A 12 -45.92 11.21 -12.17
CA SER A 12 -45.29 12.43 -12.66
C SER A 12 -43.86 12.14 -13.14
N SER A 13 -43.56 12.52 -14.38
CA SER A 13 -42.25 12.34 -15.01
C SER A 13 -41.24 13.44 -14.64
N THR A 14 -41.56 14.28 -13.66
CA THR A 14 -40.64 15.33 -13.20
C THR A 14 -39.39 14.69 -12.56
N PRO A 15 -38.17 15.22 -12.81
CA PRO A 15 -36.95 14.66 -12.26
C PRO A 15 -36.99 14.52 -10.73
N ALA A 16 -37.50 15.51 -10.02
CA ALA A 16 -37.64 15.46 -8.56
C ALA A 16 -38.57 14.34 -8.08
N ASN A 17 -39.65 14.05 -8.80
CA ASN A 17 -40.54 12.95 -8.47
C ASN A 17 -39.89 11.59 -8.74
N LEU A 18 -39.24 11.43 -9.90
CA LEU A 18 -38.56 10.20 -10.27
C LEU A 18 -37.39 9.89 -9.34
N ILE A 19 -36.60 10.90 -8.94
CA ILE A 19 -35.55 10.76 -7.93
C ILE A 19 -36.15 10.26 -6.62
N ARG A 20 -37.24 10.87 -6.13
CA ARG A 20 -37.91 10.42 -4.88
C ARG A 20 -38.44 9.00 -4.99
N LEU A 21 -39.09 8.66 -6.10
CA LEU A 21 -39.64 7.33 -6.33
C LEU A 21 -38.54 6.27 -6.29
N TRP A 22 -37.49 6.46 -7.09
CA TRP A 22 -36.43 5.47 -7.24
C TRP A 22 -35.47 5.41 -6.06
N SER A 23 -35.22 6.53 -5.37
CA SER A 23 -34.41 6.51 -4.14
C SER A 23 -35.11 5.90 -2.93
N ARG A 24 -36.46 5.98 -2.85
CA ARG A 24 -37.22 5.48 -1.69
C ARG A 24 -37.77 4.08 -1.87
N VAL A 25 -38.41 3.79 -3.00
CA VAL A 25 -39.06 2.48 -3.24
C VAL A 25 -38.03 1.46 -3.73
N ASN A 26 -37.02 1.91 -4.47
CA ASN A 26 -35.78 1.23 -4.82
C ASN A 26 -35.85 -0.23 -5.32
N PHE A 27 -36.99 -0.70 -5.80
CA PHE A 27 -37.18 -2.06 -6.36
C PHE A 27 -36.49 -3.16 -5.52
N GLU A 28 -36.61 -3.14 -4.19
CA GLU A 28 -35.86 -4.06 -3.31
C GLU A 28 -36.06 -5.55 -3.66
N TYR A 29 -37.25 -5.86 -4.19
CA TYR A 29 -37.64 -7.18 -4.67
C TYR A 29 -36.96 -7.62 -5.99
N ASN A 30 -36.19 -6.75 -6.65
CA ASN A 30 -35.53 -7.05 -7.92
C ASN A 30 -34.19 -6.31 -8.05
N ARG A 31 -33.10 -7.07 -7.96
CA ARG A 31 -31.72 -6.54 -7.94
C ARG A 31 -31.38 -5.73 -9.19
N GLN A 32 -31.72 -6.21 -10.39
CA GLN A 32 -31.44 -5.51 -11.65
C GLN A 32 -32.18 -4.17 -11.76
N ARG A 33 -33.46 -4.15 -11.36
CA ARG A 33 -34.26 -2.91 -11.35
C ARG A 33 -33.77 -1.94 -10.28
N ARG A 34 -33.34 -2.44 -9.13
CA ARG A 34 -32.73 -1.64 -8.06
C ARG A 34 -31.46 -0.95 -8.57
N GLN A 35 -30.56 -1.68 -9.22
CA GLN A 35 -29.34 -1.10 -9.82
C GLN A 35 -29.69 -0.03 -10.86
N ALA A 36 -30.56 -0.34 -11.81
CA ALA A 36 -30.97 0.61 -12.83
C ALA A 36 -31.61 1.88 -12.22
N ALA A 37 -32.40 1.72 -11.16
CA ALA A 37 -33.00 2.83 -10.43
C ALA A 37 -31.97 3.72 -9.73
N LEU A 38 -30.97 3.12 -9.07
CA LEU A 38 -29.88 3.86 -8.43
C LEU A 38 -29.04 4.66 -9.44
N VAL A 39 -28.69 4.06 -10.58
CA VAL A 39 -28.00 4.76 -11.68
C VAL A 39 -28.89 5.85 -12.27
N ALA A 40 -30.19 5.61 -12.42
CA ALA A 40 -31.15 6.61 -12.93
C ALA A 40 -31.30 7.81 -11.99
N VAL A 41 -31.25 7.60 -10.66
CA VAL A 41 -31.22 8.69 -9.68
C VAL A 41 -30.00 9.58 -9.91
N GLN A 42 -28.82 9.00 -10.09
CA GLN A 42 -27.59 9.77 -10.32
C GLN A 42 -27.60 10.48 -11.67
N TYR A 43 -28.07 9.81 -12.73
CA TYR A 43 -28.26 10.41 -14.05
C TYR A 43 -29.17 11.64 -13.99
N LEU A 44 -30.29 11.56 -13.27
CA LEU A 44 -31.22 12.68 -13.11
C LEU A 44 -30.61 13.82 -12.28
N LYS A 45 -29.89 13.51 -11.20
CA LYS A 45 -29.18 14.52 -10.39
C LYS A 45 -28.12 15.26 -11.22
N GLU A 46 -27.33 14.53 -12.00
CA GLU A 46 -26.32 15.12 -12.86
C GLU A 46 -26.95 15.97 -13.98
N LYS A 47 -28.06 15.50 -14.55
CA LYS A 47 -28.85 16.28 -15.51
C LYS A 47 -29.36 17.59 -14.90
N GLN A 48 -29.84 17.56 -13.66
CA GLN A 48 -30.26 18.76 -12.94
C GLN A 48 -29.07 19.70 -12.67
N ARG A 49 -27.90 19.16 -12.32
CA ARG A 49 -26.67 19.93 -12.10
C ARG A 49 -26.22 20.67 -13.36
N VAL A 50 -26.23 20.00 -14.51
CA VAL A 50 -25.89 20.63 -15.81
C VAL A 50 -26.92 21.69 -16.21
N VAL A 51 -28.19 21.49 -15.90
CA VAL A 51 -29.22 22.52 -16.13
C VAL A 51 -28.97 23.75 -15.25
N ALA A 52 -28.67 23.54 -13.96
CA ALA A 52 -28.35 24.64 -13.05
C ALA A 52 -27.07 25.40 -13.47
N GLU A 53 -26.02 24.68 -13.89
CA GLU A 53 -24.79 25.27 -14.45
C GLU A 53 -25.11 26.13 -15.69
N ARG A 54 -25.97 25.62 -16.59
CA ARG A 54 -26.44 26.35 -17.76
C ARG A 54 -27.23 27.61 -17.40
N GLU A 55 -28.08 27.56 -16.38
CA GLU A 55 -28.81 28.73 -15.87
C GLU A 55 -27.85 29.78 -15.32
N TRP A 56 -26.89 29.34 -14.50
CA TRP A 56 -25.87 30.21 -13.92
C TRP A 56 -24.99 30.86 -15.00
N VAL A 57 -24.49 30.09 -15.99
CA VAL A 57 -23.70 30.64 -17.10
C VAL A 57 -24.51 31.63 -17.91
N ALA A 58 -25.79 31.35 -18.18
CA ALA A 58 -26.63 32.27 -18.94
C ALA A 58 -26.82 33.61 -18.21
N ALA A 59 -27.07 33.57 -16.90
CA ALA A 59 -27.18 34.77 -16.07
C ALA A 59 -25.84 35.54 -15.99
N THR A 60 -24.73 34.82 -15.81
CA THR A 60 -23.38 35.40 -15.72
C THR A 60 -22.97 36.04 -17.04
N ALA A 61 -23.20 35.37 -18.17
CA ALA A 61 -22.93 35.93 -19.50
C ALA A 61 -23.73 37.21 -19.74
N ALA A 62 -25.02 37.24 -19.38
CA ALA A 62 -25.85 38.43 -19.52
C ALA A 62 -25.35 39.60 -18.63
N ALA A 63 -24.93 39.30 -17.40
CA ALA A 63 -24.36 40.30 -16.49
C ALA A 63 -23.03 40.86 -17.03
N MET A 64 -22.11 40.00 -17.48
CA MET A 64 -20.83 40.41 -18.07
C MET A 64 -21.03 41.25 -19.34
N HIS A 65 -21.99 40.88 -20.19
CA HIS A 65 -22.32 41.64 -21.39
C HIS A 65 -22.91 43.02 -21.05
N THR A 66 -23.78 43.10 -20.05
CA THR A 66 -24.33 44.37 -19.55
C THR A 66 -23.24 45.27 -18.97
N ALA A 67 -22.21 44.68 -18.34
CA ALA A 67 -21.04 45.37 -17.83
C ALA A 67 -20.01 45.78 -18.92
N GLY A 68 -20.32 45.57 -20.21
CA GLY A 68 -19.47 45.99 -21.33
C GLY A 68 -18.32 45.04 -21.66
N VAL A 69 -18.30 43.83 -21.10
CA VAL A 69 -17.27 42.83 -21.45
C VAL A 69 -17.48 42.36 -22.88
N ALA A 70 -16.42 42.36 -23.69
CA ALA A 70 -16.48 41.94 -25.08
C ALA A 70 -16.94 40.47 -25.22
N PRO A 71 -17.87 40.14 -26.15
CA PRO A 71 -18.41 38.78 -26.28
C PRO A 71 -17.34 37.70 -26.46
N ALA A 72 -16.24 38.00 -27.18
CA ALA A 72 -15.12 37.09 -27.37
C ALA A 72 -14.50 36.63 -26.03
N ARG A 73 -14.41 37.53 -25.05
CA ARG A 73 -13.89 37.23 -23.71
C ARG A 73 -14.89 36.42 -22.88
N ILE A 74 -16.18 36.75 -22.97
CA ILE A 74 -17.26 35.98 -22.32
C ILE A 74 -17.26 34.52 -22.82
N TYR A 75 -17.08 34.30 -24.12
CA TYR A 75 -16.99 32.96 -24.69
C TYR A 75 -15.76 32.21 -24.18
N ALA A 76 -14.60 32.88 -24.08
CA ALA A 76 -13.38 32.26 -23.61
C ALA A 76 -13.47 31.85 -22.12
N GLU A 77 -14.09 32.69 -21.28
CA GLU A 77 -14.18 32.44 -19.84
C GLU A 77 -15.28 31.44 -19.45
N LEU A 78 -16.41 31.41 -20.16
CA LEU A 78 -17.59 30.62 -19.76
C LEU A 78 -17.80 29.32 -20.56
N THR A 79 -16.96 29.05 -21.57
CA THR A 79 -17.03 27.77 -22.31
C THR A 79 -16.41 26.65 -21.48
N THR A 80 -17.15 25.55 -21.34
CA THR A 80 -16.68 24.33 -20.67
C THR A 80 -17.01 23.11 -21.53
N ASP A 81 -16.55 21.92 -21.14
CA ASP A 81 -16.92 20.66 -21.79
C ASP A 81 -18.45 20.44 -21.87
N ARG A 82 -19.20 21.08 -20.97
CA ARG A 82 -20.67 20.95 -20.83
C ARG A 82 -21.43 22.14 -21.42
N ILE A 83 -20.74 23.27 -21.58
CA ILE A 83 -21.30 24.55 -22.00
C ILE A 83 -20.56 25.05 -23.25
N ASN A 84 -21.16 24.88 -24.42
CA ASN A 84 -20.56 25.31 -25.67
C ASN A 84 -20.82 26.80 -25.97
N ARG A 85 -19.95 27.40 -26.80
CA ARG A 85 -20.07 28.80 -27.26
C ARG A 85 -21.46 29.14 -27.79
N ARG A 86 -22.07 28.26 -28.59
CA ARG A 86 -23.39 28.47 -29.19
C ARG A 86 -24.50 28.66 -28.14
N PHE A 87 -24.38 27.98 -27.00
CA PHE A 87 -25.29 28.16 -25.88
C PHE A 87 -25.16 29.56 -25.26
N ILE A 88 -23.94 30.05 -25.08
CA ILE A 88 -23.66 31.37 -24.51
C ILE A 88 -24.16 32.47 -25.46
N GLU A 89 -23.83 32.37 -26.75
CA GLU A 89 -24.29 33.30 -27.80
C GLU A 89 -25.81 33.42 -27.84
N ARG A 90 -26.53 32.30 -27.81
CA ARG A 90 -28.00 32.32 -27.73
C ARG A 90 -28.54 32.90 -26.43
N SER A 91 -27.79 32.80 -25.34
CA SER A 91 -28.19 33.37 -24.06
C SER A 91 -28.03 34.90 -24.06
N LEU A 92 -27.05 35.42 -24.82
CA LEU A 92 -26.84 36.86 -24.98
C LEU A 92 -27.87 37.51 -25.92
N TYR A 93 -28.14 36.88 -27.06
CA TYR A 93 -28.90 37.53 -28.16
C TYR A 93 -30.29 36.94 -28.42
N GLY A 94 -30.60 35.76 -27.87
CA GLY A 94 -31.76 34.97 -28.29
C GLY A 94 -33.04 35.17 -27.47
N GLY A 95 -32.98 35.82 -26.29
CA GLY A 95 -34.13 36.01 -25.39
C GLY A 95 -34.77 34.68 -24.93
N ARG A 96 -34.48 34.21 -23.70
CA ARG A 96 -35.04 32.93 -23.22
C ARG A 96 -36.41 33.08 -22.55
N ALA A 97 -37.39 32.33 -23.05
CA ALA A 97 -38.70 32.16 -22.42
C ALA A 97 -38.80 30.92 -21.50
N THR A 98 -37.83 30.00 -21.56
CA THR A 98 -37.86 28.74 -20.80
C THR A 98 -36.48 28.39 -20.23
N SER A 99 -36.46 27.58 -19.17
CA SER A 99 -35.21 27.06 -18.59
C SER A 99 -34.39 26.29 -19.64
N PRO A 100 -33.05 26.42 -19.60
CA PRO A 100 -32.18 25.66 -20.47
C PRO A 100 -32.34 24.15 -20.28
N ARG A 101 -32.12 23.44 -21.38
CA ARG A 101 -32.05 21.98 -21.38
C ARG A 101 -30.60 21.55 -21.52
N VAL A 102 -30.31 20.31 -21.13
CA VAL A 102 -29.03 19.69 -21.48
C VAL A 102 -28.83 19.70 -23.00
N GLY A 103 -27.58 19.86 -23.43
CA GLY A 103 -27.23 19.87 -24.85
C GLY A 103 -27.42 18.49 -25.49
N ALA A 104 -27.50 18.46 -26.82
CA ALA A 104 -27.61 17.21 -27.58
C ALA A 104 -26.40 16.27 -27.41
N SER A 105 -25.26 16.80 -26.97
CA SER A 105 -24.05 16.03 -26.66
C SER A 105 -24.08 15.38 -25.27
N TYR A 106 -25.07 15.71 -24.42
CA TYR A 106 -25.21 15.06 -23.12
C TYR A 106 -25.67 13.62 -23.33
N PRO A 107 -25.00 12.62 -22.73
CA PRO A 107 -25.30 11.21 -22.98
C PRO A 107 -26.75 10.89 -22.61
N ASP A 108 -27.38 10.02 -23.38
CA ASP A 108 -28.64 9.41 -22.96
C ASP A 108 -28.43 8.46 -21.77
N PHE A 109 -29.51 7.93 -21.21
CA PHE A 109 -29.42 7.12 -20.00
C PHE A 109 -28.63 5.82 -20.20
N ASP A 110 -28.81 5.14 -21.33
CA ASP A 110 -28.12 3.87 -21.60
C ASP A 110 -26.61 4.11 -21.81
N THR A 111 -26.25 5.17 -22.52
CA THR A 111 -24.87 5.61 -22.71
C THR A 111 -24.24 6.00 -21.37
N TYR A 112 -24.93 6.84 -20.58
CA TYR A 112 -24.47 7.25 -19.26
C TYR A 112 -24.28 6.05 -18.34
N ARG A 113 -25.25 5.11 -18.31
CA ARG A 113 -25.16 3.90 -17.50
C ARG A 113 -23.88 3.15 -17.82
N VAL A 114 -23.64 2.82 -19.09
CA VAL A 114 -22.44 2.07 -19.49
C VAL A 114 -21.15 2.80 -19.09
N GLN A 115 -21.07 4.11 -19.33
CA GLN A 115 -19.87 4.90 -19.00
C GLN A 115 -19.67 5.04 -17.49
N ALA A 116 -20.74 5.32 -16.76
CA ALA A 116 -20.68 5.60 -15.33
C ALA A 116 -20.53 4.32 -14.49
N THR A 117 -20.88 3.15 -15.02
CA THR A 117 -20.73 1.87 -14.31
C THR A 117 -19.61 0.99 -14.84
N ASP A 118 -18.73 1.50 -15.71
CA ASP A 118 -17.63 0.72 -16.28
C ASP A 118 -16.74 0.12 -15.17
N GLY A 119 -16.49 -1.18 -15.21
CA GLY A 119 -15.74 -1.89 -14.16
C GLY A 119 -16.41 -2.01 -12.78
N LEU A 120 -17.62 -1.46 -12.59
CA LEU A 120 -18.36 -1.55 -11.31
C LEU A 120 -19.35 -2.72 -11.26
N GLY A 121 -19.48 -3.46 -12.35
CA GLY A 121 -20.39 -4.59 -12.49
C GLY A 121 -21.82 -4.25 -12.07
N GLU A 122 -22.38 -5.08 -11.21
CA GLU A 122 -23.76 -5.02 -10.74
C GLU A 122 -23.90 -4.37 -9.34
N SER A 123 -23.01 -3.44 -9.00
CA SER A 123 -22.96 -2.81 -7.67
C SER A 123 -24.09 -1.80 -7.40
N GLY A 124 -24.65 -1.18 -8.45
CA GLY A 124 -25.55 -0.02 -8.31
C GLY A 124 -24.82 1.29 -7.99
N MET A 125 -23.49 1.30 -8.08
CA MET A 125 -22.64 2.48 -7.93
C MET A 125 -22.37 3.13 -9.29
N VAL A 126 -21.92 4.39 -9.26
CA VAL A 126 -21.46 5.11 -10.46
C VAL A 126 -20.14 5.82 -10.18
N TRP A 127 -19.24 5.85 -11.17
CA TRP A 127 -18.08 6.71 -11.17
C TRP A 127 -18.51 8.17 -11.29
N THR A 128 -17.90 9.01 -10.46
CA THR A 128 -18.07 10.46 -10.52
C THR A 128 -16.76 11.15 -10.20
N ARG A 129 -16.63 12.42 -10.61
CA ARG A 129 -15.45 13.22 -10.34
C ARG A 129 -15.57 13.83 -8.95
N VAL A 130 -14.54 13.67 -8.12
CA VAL A 130 -14.43 14.38 -6.85
C VAL A 130 -14.40 15.89 -7.13
N ALA A 131 -15.34 16.63 -6.54
CA ALA A 131 -15.49 18.07 -6.77
C ALA A 131 -14.52 18.89 -5.92
N ALA A 132 -14.33 18.49 -4.66
CA ALA A 132 -13.40 19.08 -3.71
C ALA A 132 -13.00 18.02 -2.68
N VAL A 133 -11.83 18.20 -2.06
CA VAL A 133 -11.38 17.43 -0.89
C VAL A 133 -11.04 18.45 0.18
N GLU A 134 -11.75 18.38 1.31
CA GLU A 134 -11.62 19.33 2.41
C GLU A 134 -11.19 18.57 3.67
N PRO A 135 -10.24 19.08 4.46
CA PRO A 135 -9.92 18.52 5.76
C PRO A 135 -11.15 18.60 6.68
N VAL A 136 -11.43 17.53 7.42
CA VAL A 136 -12.45 17.53 8.48
C VAL A 136 -11.71 17.33 9.79
N GLU A 137 -11.83 18.28 10.72
CA GLU A 137 -11.12 18.24 12.00
C GLU A 137 -11.54 17.05 12.87
N SER A 138 -12.80 16.62 12.74
CA SER A 138 -13.34 15.43 13.41
C SER A 138 -14.48 14.82 12.57
N PHE A 139 -14.32 13.56 12.15
CA PHE A 139 -15.39 12.79 11.49
C PHE A 139 -15.85 11.65 12.40
N GLU A 140 -17.08 11.73 12.90
CA GLU A 140 -17.71 10.71 13.76
C GLU A 140 -18.67 9.78 12.99
N GLY A 141 -18.61 9.78 11.65
CA GLY A 141 -19.48 8.94 10.81
C GLY A 141 -18.87 7.59 10.44
N GLU A 142 -19.66 6.75 9.77
CA GLU A 142 -19.18 5.51 9.18
C GLU A 142 -18.35 5.80 7.91
N VAL A 143 -17.18 5.19 7.79
CA VAL A 143 -16.39 5.17 6.57
C VAL A 143 -16.76 3.91 5.80
N TYR A 144 -17.38 4.08 4.63
CA TYR A 144 -17.72 2.97 3.76
C TYR A 144 -16.58 2.74 2.76
N ASP A 145 -16.07 1.51 2.72
CA ASP A 145 -15.23 1.08 1.63
C ASP A 145 -16.12 0.65 0.45
N PHE A 146 -16.16 1.47 -0.60
CA PHE A 146 -17.00 1.23 -1.77
C PHE A 146 -16.35 0.27 -2.77
N THR A 147 -15.11 -0.13 -2.53
CA THR A 147 -14.34 -0.98 -3.45
C THR A 147 -14.36 -2.45 -3.09
N VAL A 148 -15.07 -2.90 -2.05
CA VAL A 148 -15.07 -4.31 -1.57
C VAL A 148 -15.43 -5.36 -2.62
N ALA A 149 -16.18 -4.98 -3.66
CA ALA A 149 -16.56 -5.87 -4.75
C ALA A 149 -15.64 -5.77 -5.97
N HIS A 150 -14.68 -4.84 -5.98
CA HIS A 150 -13.69 -4.69 -7.04
C HIS A 150 -12.71 -5.87 -6.97
N PRO A 151 -12.33 -6.49 -8.10
CA PRO A 151 -11.40 -7.63 -8.10
C PRO A 151 -10.01 -7.30 -7.50
N ASP A 152 -9.61 -6.03 -7.54
CA ASP A 152 -8.37 -5.56 -6.89
C ASP A 152 -8.54 -5.24 -5.39
N HIS A 153 -9.76 -5.35 -4.84
CA HIS A 153 -10.02 -5.18 -3.43
C HIS A 153 -9.90 -6.50 -2.70
N ASN A 154 -8.74 -6.66 -2.08
CA ASN A 154 -8.31 -7.84 -1.36
C ASN A 154 -7.83 -7.44 0.03
N PHE A 155 -8.67 -6.72 0.77
CA PHE A 155 -8.39 -6.46 2.19
C PHE A 155 -8.85 -7.65 3.04
N VAL A 156 -7.93 -8.14 3.86
CA VAL A 156 -7.88 -9.47 4.49
C VAL A 156 -7.55 -10.58 3.49
N ALA A 157 -6.27 -10.93 3.44
CA ALA A 157 -5.77 -12.04 2.64
C ALA A 157 -6.35 -13.38 3.13
N ASN A 158 -7.54 -13.76 2.62
CA ASN A 158 -8.03 -15.13 2.65
C ASN A 158 -7.28 -15.99 1.61
N GLY A 159 -5.95 -16.01 1.67
CA GLY A 159 -5.13 -16.75 0.72
C GLY A 159 -3.66 -16.41 0.82
N PHE A 160 -2.91 -17.31 1.46
CA PHE A 160 -1.45 -17.46 1.54
C PHE A 160 -0.58 -16.22 1.67
N VAL A 161 0.18 -16.19 2.76
CA VAL A 161 1.24 -15.22 2.99
C VAL A 161 2.54 -15.97 3.22
N VAL A 162 3.50 -15.89 2.31
CA VAL A 162 4.62 -16.86 2.33
C VAL A 162 5.99 -16.28 2.10
N SER A 163 6.07 -14.99 1.81
CA SER A 163 7.36 -14.32 1.84
C SER A 163 7.27 -13.27 2.91
N ASN A 164 7.95 -13.43 4.04
CA ASN A 164 8.24 -12.35 4.99
C ASN A 164 9.12 -11.29 4.30
N CYS A 165 8.60 -10.71 3.22
CA CYS A 165 9.00 -9.41 2.76
C CYS A 165 8.73 -8.46 3.92
N GLY A 166 9.72 -7.65 4.21
CA GLY A 166 9.73 -6.80 5.38
C GLY A 166 10.85 -5.80 5.25
N VAL A 167 10.89 -4.90 6.21
CA VAL A 167 11.77 -3.73 6.18
C VAL A 167 12.53 -3.72 7.48
N ARG A 168 13.83 -3.45 7.38
CA ARG A 168 14.70 -3.16 8.51
C ARG A 168 15.24 -1.75 8.35
N LEU A 169 15.25 -1.00 9.45
CA LEU A 169 15.85 0.32 9.52
C LEU A 169 17.06 0.26 10.46
N LEU A 170 18.20 0.73 9.98
CA LEU A 170 19.41 0.94 10.76
C LEU A 170 19.61 2.44 10.96
N GLY A 171 19.79 2.87 12.21
CA GLY A 171 20.21 4.23 12.54
C GLY A 171 21.72 4.34 12.61
N THR A 172 22.26 5.51 12.29
CA THR A 172 23.69 5.82 12.44
C THR A 172 23.89 6.98 13.40
N TYR A 173 25.14 7.22 13.83
CA TYR A 173 25.49 8.41 14.58
C TYR A 173 25.95 9.57 13.69
N LEU A 174 25.80 9.45 12.37
CA LEU A 174 26.26 10.40 11.38
C LEU A 174 25.15 11.32 10.89
N GLU A 175 25.53 12.54 10.51
CA GLU A 175 24.69 13.48 9.79
C GLU A 175 24.95 13.46 8.28
N GLN A 176 23.99 13.97 7.50
CA GLN A 176 24.05 13.98 6.03
C GLN A 176 25.36 14.61 5.52
N GLU A 177 25.81 15.69 6.14
CA GLU A 177 26.99 16.46 5.76
C GLU A 177 28.28 15.62 5.90
N GLU A 178 28.36 14.75 6.91
CA GLU A 178 29.53 13.91 7.18
C GLU A 178 29.71 12.82 6.13
N ILE A 179 28.60 12.28 5.60
CA ILE A 179 28.64 11.22 4.59
C ILE A 179 28.68 11.76 3.15
N ALA A 180 28.28 13.02 2.93
CA ALA A 180 28.13 13.60 1.59
C ALA A 180 29.39 13.43 0.71
N PRO A 181 30.63 13.64 1.20
CA PRO A 181 31.84 13.43 0.41
C PRO A 181 32.09 11.96 0.02
N TYR A 182 31.51 11.02 0.76
CA TYR A 182 31.76 9.57 0.63
C TYR A 182 30.58 8.80 0.06
N LEU A 183 29.44 9.46 -0.20
CA LEU A 183 28.17 8.82 -0.56
C LEU A 183 28.30 7.90 -1.79
N GLN A 184 29.07 8.29 -2.81
CA GLN A 184 29.29 7.46 -4.00
C GLN A 184 30.07 6.18 -3.68
N ASP A 185 31.14 6.31 -2.88
CA ASP A 185 31.99 5.19 -2.47
C ASP A 185 31.24 4.24 -1.54
N LEU A 186 30.47 4.79 -0.62
CA LEU A 186 29.60 4.06 0.30
C LEU A 186 28.54 3.28 -0.47
N THR A 187 27.86 3.92 -1.42
CA THR A 187 26.88 3.24 -2.29
C THR A 187 27.54 2.12 -3.10
N ALA A 188 28.76 2.32 -3.60
CA ALA A 188 29.49 1.30 -4.32
C ALA A 188 29.93 0.14 -3.42
N ALA A 189 30.36 0.42 -2.18
CA ALA A 189 30.71 -0.60 -1.19
C ALA A 189 29.49 -1.42 -0.77
N LEU A 190 28.36 -0.76 -0.49
CA LEU A 190 27.08 -1.43 -0.19
C LEU A 190 26.60 -2.29 -1.35
N TYR A 191 26.71 -1.82 -2.60
CA TYR A 191 26.33 -2.62 -3.77
C TYR A 191 27.18 -3.91 -3.91
N ARG A 192 28.46 -3.86 -3.53
CA ARG A 192 29.33 -5.05 -3.49
C ARG A 192 29.02 -5.94 -2.28
N ALA A 193 28.79 -5.33 -1.12
CA ALA A 193 28.54 -6.03 0.13
C ALA A 193 27.15 -6.67 0.16
N CYS A 194 26.16 -6.13 -0.53
CA CYS A 194 24.78 -6.62 -0.52
C CYS A 194 24.37 -7.14 -1.91
N PRO A 195 24.63 -8.42 -2.23
CA PRO A 195 24.31 -8.99 -3.52
C PRO A 195 22.82 -8.86 -3.85
N SER A 196 22.54 -8.51 -5.10
CA SER A 196 21.20 -8.29 -5.62
C SER A 196 21.00 -9.04 -6.95
N GLY A 197 19.80 -9.07 -7.52
CA GLY A 197 19.53 -9.80 -8.76
C GLY A 197 18.68 -11.08 -8.64
N VAL A 198 18.03 -11.44 -9.75
CA VAL A 198 17.31 -12.72 -9.89
C VAL A 198 18.32 -13.87 -9.99
N GLY A 199 18.25 -14.82 -9.06
CA GLY A 199 19.17 -15.98 -9.04
C GLY A 199 20.58 -15.67 -8.52
N GLY A 200 20.81 -14.46 -7.99
CA GLY A 200 22.09 -14.09 -7.38
C GLY A 200 22.46 -14.96 -6.18
N LYS A 201 23.76 -15.10 -5.93
CA LYS A 201 24.30 -15.76 -4.74
C LYS A 201 24.31 -14.78 -3.57
N GLY A 202 23.92 -15.24 -2.39
CA GLY A 202 23.96 -14.46 -1.16
C GLY A 202 25.35 -14.43 -0.53
N ARG A 203 25.50 -13.58 0.50
CA ARG A 203 26.75 -13.40 1.26
C ARG A 203 27.22 -14.68 1.96
N VAL A 204 26.28 -15.49 2.45
CA VAL A 204 26.60 -16.65 3.28
C VAL A 204 26.27 -17.94 2.54
N ARG A 205 27.21 -18.87 2.54
CA ARG A 205 26.98 -20.25 2.08
C ARG A 205 26.56 -21.10 3.26
N VAL A 206 25.44 -21.80 3.11
CA VAL A 206 24.94 -22.77 4.09
C VAL A 206 24.77 -24.12 3.42
N SER A 207 25.07 -25.19 4.16
CA SER A 207 24.70 -26.57 3.82
C SER A 207 23.19 -26.79 4.01
N GLY A 208 22.69 -27.97 3.60
CA GLY A 208 21.28 -28.31 3.84
C GLY A 208 20.93 -28.38 5.32
N ARG A 209 21.84 -28.90 6.15
CA ARG A 209 21.68 -28.95 7.61
C ARG A 209 21.67 -27.56 8.23
N GLU A 210 22.63 -26.72 7.86
CA GLU A 210 22.68 -25.34 8.37
C GLU A 210 21.46 -24.52 7.94
N LEU A 211 20.89 -24.78 6.75
CA LEU A 211 19.65 -24.14 6.33
C LEU A 211 18.47 -24.54 7.23
N ASP A 212 18.38 -25.82 7.60
CA ASP A 212 17.33 -26.30 8.50
C ASP A 212 17.50 -25.71 9.92
N GLU A 213 18.74 -25.64 10.42
CA GLU A 213 19.06 -24.97 11.70
C GLU A 213 18.71 -23.46 11.64
N LEU A 214 19.06 -22.79 10.55
CA LEU A 214 18.78 -21.37 10.32
C LEU A 214 17.29 -21.05 10.39
N VAL A 215 16.45 -21.84 9.72
CA VAL A 215 15.00 -21.56 9.68
C VAL A 215 14.28 -21.96 10.96
N VAL A 216 14.86 -22.84 11.78
CA VAL A 216 14.33 -23.18 13.11
C VAL A 216 14.71 -22.12 14.15
N GLU A 217 15.95 -21.63 14.12
CA GLU A 217 16.47 -20.71 15.13
C GLU A 217 16.30 -19.22 14.78
N GLY A 218 16.04 -18.88 13.52
CA GLY A 218 15.86 -17.50 13.07
C GLY A 218 17.07 -16.62 13.39
N ALA A 219 16.84 -15.39 13.86
CA ALA A 219 17.92 -14.44 14.17
C ALA A 219 18.92 -14.97 15.23
N ARG A 220 18.52 -15.91 16.10
CA ARG A 220 19.43 -16.53 17.09
C ARG A 220 20.52 -17.37 16.40
N TRP A 221 20.25 -17.96 15.24
CA TRP A 221 21.27 -18.61 14.42
C TRP A 221 22.34 -17.62 13.96
N ALA A 222 21.91 -16.44 13.50
CA ALA A 222 22.82 -15.39 13.06
C ALA A 222 23.68 -14.89 14.23
N LEU A 223 23.08 -14.69 15.41
CA LEU A 223 23.79 -14.32 16.64
C LEU A 223 24.90 -15.33 16.99
N LYS A 224 24.59 -16.63 17.02
CA LYS A 224 25.59 -17.70 17.31
C LYS A 224 26.75 -17.72 16.32
N ARG A 225 26.56 -17.19 15.11
CA ARG A 225 27.57 -17.11 14.06
C ARG A 225 28.33 -15.78 14.03
N GLY A 226 28.08 -14.87 14.97
CA GLY A 226 28.67 -13.53 14.95
C GLY A 226 28.14 -12.66 13.82
N LEU A 227 26.97 -13.00 13.27
CA LEU A 227 26.28 -12.25 12.21
C LEU A 227 25.14 -11.37 12.75
N ALA A 228 25.02 -11.27 14.07
CA ALA A 228 24.07 -10.39 14.73
C ALA A 228 24.61 -9.95 16.09
N ARG A 229 24.12 -8.83 16.58
CA ARG A 229 24.31 -8.38 17.97
C ARG A 229 23.06 -8.72 18.80
N PRO A 230 23.15 -8.88 20.13
CA PRO A 230 21.98 -9.15 20.98
C PRO A 230 20.84 -8.14 20.79
N GLU A 231 21.17 -6.86 20.65
CA GLU A 231 20.24 -5.77 20.39
C GLU A 231 19.55 -5.86 19.03
N ASP A 232 20.19 -6.44 18.00
CA ASP A 232 19.53 -6.67 16.71
C ASP A 232 18.37 -7.67 16.86
N VAL A 233 18.57 -8.69 17.69
CA VAL A 233 17.56 -9.71 17.98
C VAL A 233 16.41 -9.08 18.76
N ALA A 234 16.71 -8.31 19.81
CA ALA A 234 15.71 -7.63 20.64
C ALA A 234 14.84 -6.63 19.86
N HIS A 235 15.40 -5.95 18.87
CA HIS A 235 14.69 -4.97 18.04
C HIS A 235 14.15 -5.57 16.72
N THR A 236 14.03 -6.90 16.61
CA THR A 236 13.38 -7.56 15.47
C THR A 236 12.01 -8.07 15.90
N GLU A 237 10.98 -7.92 15.06
CA GLU A 237 9.67 -8.53 15.30
C GLU A 237 9.79 -10.04 15.57
N GLU A 238 9.10 -10.55 16.60
CA GLU A 238 9.22 -11.93 17.11
C GLU A 238 10.65 -12.31 17.52
N GLU A 239 11.50 -11.35 17.91
CA GLU A 239 12.93 -11.56 18.11
C GLU A 239 13.61 -12.23 16.90
N GLY A 240 13.06 -12.00 15.71
CA GLY A 240 13.52 -12.59 14.45
C GLY A 240 13.32 -14.10 14.34
N CYS A 241 12.40 -14.69 15.11
CA CYS A 241 12.10 -16.12 15.07
C CYS A 241 10.62 -16.40 15.38
N LEU A 242 9.81 -16.64 14.34
CA LEU A 242 8.46 -17.16 14.48
C LEU A 242 8.51 -18.63 14.93
N PRO A 243 7.82 -19.00 16.03
CA PRO A 243 7.82 -20.36 16.54
C PRO A 243 7.03 -21.32 15.63
N GLY A 244 7.32 -22.62 15.77
CA GLY A 244 6.62 -23.68 15.04
C GLY A 244 7.16 -23.95 13.63
N ALA A 245 8.31 -23.38 13.26
CA ALA A 245 9.02 -23.70 12.03
C ALA A 245 9.33 -25.21 11.94
N ASP A 246 8.92 -25.83 10.84
CA ASP A 246 9.13 -27.26 10.57
C ASP A 246 9.78 -27.46 9.19
N PRO A 247 11.12 -27.65 9.13
CA PRO A 247 11.83 -27.88 7.88
C PRO A 247 11.43 -29.16 7.14
N SER A 248 10.76 -30.12 7.80
CA SER A 248 10.25 -31.33 7.15
C SER A 248 9.03 -31.04 6.27
N LYS A 249 8.36 -29.91 6.49
CA LYS A 249 7.20 -29.44 5.69
C LYS A 249 7.61 -28.56 4.52
N VAL A 250 8.91 -28.36 4.30
CA VAL A 250 9.47 -27.57 3.21
C VAL A 250 9.99 -28.50 2.10
N SER A 251 9.59 -28.25 0.87
CA SER A 251 9.99 -29.10 -0.26
C SER A 251 11.49 -29.03 -0.54
N PRO A 252 12.09 -30.11 -1.10
CA PRO A 252 13.49 -30.08 -1.54
C PRO A 252 13.79 -28.94 -2.52
N ARG A 253 12.84 -28.62 -3.42
CA ARG A 253 12.96 -27.53 -4.38
C ARG A 253 13.04 -26.16 -3.69
N ALA A 254 12.26 -25.93 -2.64
CA ALA A 254 12.34 -24.68 -1.88
C ALA A 254 13.70 -24.54 -1.20
N LYS A 255 14.20 -25.61 -0.58
CA LYS A 255 15.55 -25.66 0.02
C LYS A 255 16.65 -25.41 -1.01
N GLU A 256 16.57 -26.06 -2.17
CA GLU A 256 17.52 -25.88 -3.28
C GLU A 256 17.57 -24.42 -3.76
N ARG A 257 16.40 -23.79 -3.96
CA ARG A 257 16.30 -22.39 -4.38
C ARG A 257 16.79 -21.40 -3.32
N GLY A 258 16.52 -21.68 -2.04
CA GLY A 258 16.87 -20.79 -0.92
C GLY A 258 18.33 -20.85 -0.53
N ARG A 259 18.91 -22.05 -0.44
CA ARG A 259 20.28 -22.28 0.05
C ARG A 259 21.35 -21.31 -0.52
N PRO A 260 21.41 -21.02 -1.84
CA PRO A 260 22.42 -20.13 -2.37
C PRO A 260 22.12 -18.63 -2.16
N GLN A 261 20.96 -18.25 -1.62
CA GLN A 261 20.46 -16.86 -1.61
C GLN A 261 20.53 -16.18 -0.24
N VAL A 262 21.09 -16.81 0.79
CA VAL A 262 21.14 -16.25 2.16
C VAL A 262 22.03 -15.01 2.21
N GLY A 263 21.46 -13.89 2.63
CA GLY A 263 22.11 -12.58 2.60
C GLY A 263 22.12 -11.96 1.20
N SER A 264 20.98 -11.95 0.51
CA SER A 264 20.81 -11.25 -0.77
C SER A 264 19.55 -10.38 -0.78
N LEU A 265 19.57 -9.26 -1.50
CA LEU A 265 18.41 -8.37 -1.67
C LEU A 265 17.38 -9.00 -2.61
N GLY A 266 17.85 -9.40 -3.79
CA GLY A 266 17.02 -9.84 -4.90
C GLY A 266 16.58 -8.78 -5.86
N ALA A 267 15.43 -9.00 -6.49
CA ALA A 267 14.82 -8.12 -7.49
C ALA A 267 13.39 -7.73 -7.09
N GLY A 268 12.73 -6.95 -7.96
CA GLY A 268 11.39 -6.41 -7.72
C GLY A 268 11.44 -5.13 -6.89
N ASN A 269 10.50 -4.96 -5.98
CA ASN A 269 10.47 -3.80 -5.07
C ASN A 269 11.51 -3.88 -3.94
N HIS A 270 12.38 -4.90 -3.90
CA HIS A 270 13.43 -5.01 -2.89
C HIS A 270 14.57 -4.05 -3.18
N PHE A 271 15.07 -3.38 -2.14
CA PHE A 271 16.14 -2.39 -2.24
C PHE A 271 16.95 -2.31 -0.95
N LEU A 272 18.09 -1.64 -1.06
CA LEU A 272 18.81 -1.03 0.04
C LEU A 272 18.90 0.47 -0.24
N GLU A 273 18.61 1.29 0.74
CA GLU A 273 18.53 2.75 0.58
C GLU A 273 19.26 3.42 1.73
N ILE A 274 20.07 4.43 1.42
CA ILE A 274 20.61 5.36 2.42
C ILE A 274 19.70 6.57 2.38
N ASP A 275 19.14 6.92 3.54
CA ASP A 275 18.25 8.05 3.70
C ASP A 275 18.82 9.02 4.72
N VAL A 276 18.26 10.23 4.71
CA VAL A 276 18.34 11.18 5.81
C VAL A 276 16.97 11.29 6.48
N VAL A 277 16.95 11.42 7.81
CA VAL A 277 15.78 11.86 8.55
C VAL A 277 15.55 13.34 8.25
N GLU A 278 14.59 13.62 7.37
CA GLU A 278 14.33 14.98 6.88
C GLU A 278 13.46 15.80 7.84
N GLU A 279 12.53 15.15 8.56
CA GLU A 279 11.58 15.83 9.45
C GLU A 279 11.17 14.89 10.59
N ILE A 280 11.11 15.44 11.81
CA ILE A 280 10.54 14.75 12.99
C ILE A 280 9.16 15.32 13.31
N TYR A 281 8.15 14.44 13.39
CA TYR A 281 6.78 14.79 13.75
C TYR A 281 6.45 14.57 15.23
N ASP A 282 7.14 13.62 15.87
CA ASP A 282 6.96 13.27 17.28
C ASP A 282 8.35 13.15 17.94
N PRO A 283 8.85 14.23 18.56
CA PRO A 283 10.20 14.24 19.14
C PRO A 283 10.41 13.23 20.27
N GLU A 284 9.40 12.99 21.11
CA GLU A 284 9.51 12.06 22.23
C GLU A 284 9.63 10.61 21.74
N VAL A 285 8.81 10.23 20.76
CA VAL A 285 8.89 8.88 20.16
C VAL A 285 10.14 8.74 19.28
N ALA A 286 10.55 9.80 18.58
CA ALA A 286 11.77 9.80 17.79
C ALA A 286 13.00 9.56 18.68
N ASP A 287 13.10 10.25 19.82
CA ASP A 287 14.19 10.03 20.80
C ASP A 287 14.21 8.59 21.31
N ALA A 288 13.04 8.03 21.65
CA ALA A 288 12.92 6.62 22.05
C ALA A 288 13.41 5.65 20.95
N PHE A 289 13.21 5.98 19.68
CA PHE A 289 13.71 5.21 18.52
C PHE A 289 15.17 5.54 18.15
N GLY A 290 15.79 6.50 18.84
CA GLY A 290 17.12 7.03 18.53
C GLY A 290 17.17 7.87 17.26
N LEU A 291 16.04 8.40 16.78
CA LEU A 291 15.95 9.17 15.54
C LEU A 291 16.06 10.68 15.79
N ARG A 292 16.85 11.36 14.96
CA ARG A 292 16.99 12.83 15.00
C ARG A 292 17.05 13.42 13.59
N GLU A 293 16.68 14.68 13.42
CA GLU A 293 16.79 15.36 12.12
C GLU A 293 18.24 15.36 11.60
N ASN A 294 18.38 15.32 10.28
CA ASN A 294 19.65 15.22 9.53
C ASN A 294 20.45 13.93 9.75
N GLN A 295 19.98 13.02 10.59
CA GLN A 295 20.61 11.72 10.80
C GLN A 295 20.55 10.85 9.55
N VAL A 296 21.67 10.21 9.24
CA VAL A 296 21.73 9.18 8.20
C VAL A 296 21.15 7.88 8.74
N VAL A 297 20.30 7.23 7.95
CA VAL A 297 19.73 5.91 8.23
C VAL A 297 19.84 5.02 7.00
N VAL A 298 19.75 3.71 7.20
CA VAL A 298 19.80 2.73 6.11
C VAL A 298 18.60 1.80 6.17
N GLN A 299 17.84 1.73 5.08
CA GLN A 299 16.73 0.82 4.91
C GLN A 299 17.15 -0.43 4.15
N ILE A 300 16.71 -1.59 4.63
CA ILE A 300 16.85 -2.88 3.93
C ILE A 300 15.45 -3.45 3.71
N HIS A 301 14.97 -3.41 2.46
CA HIS A 301 13.71 -4.00 2.07
C HIS A 301 13.95 -5.28 1.28
N CYS A 302 13.77 -6.43 1.94
CA CYS A 302 13.87 -7.74 1.28
C CYS A 302 13.02 -8.80 2.02
N GLY A 303 13.05 -10.04 1.54
CA GLY A 303 12.30 -11.12 2.17
C GLY A 303 12.92 -12.50 2.00
N SER A 304 12.07 -13.52 2.02
CA SER A 304 12.46 -14.94 2.00
C SER A 304 12.99 -15.46 0.66
N ARG A 305 13.27 -14.58 -0.29
CA ARG A 305 13.82 -14.89 -1.62
C ARG A 305 13.05 -16.01 -2.34
N GLY A 306 13.74 -16.84 -3.12
CA GLY A 306 13.15 -17.99 -3.80
C GLY A 306 12.64 -19.10 -2.86
N TYR A 307 13.10 -19.12 -1.60
CA TYR A 307 12.71 -20.10 -0.59
C TYR A 307 11.21 -19.99 -0.27
N GLY A 308 10.78 -18.84 0.24
CA GLY A 308 9.36 -18.63 0.58
C GLY A 308 8.43 -18.56 -0.64
N HIS A 309 8.92 -18.06 -1.78
CA HIS A 309 8.15 -18.12 -3.03
C HIS A 309 7.82 -19.56 -3.42
N GLN A 310 8.80 -20.47 -3.33
CA GLN A 310 8.56 -21.87 -3.67
C GLN A 310 7.61 -22.54 -2.67
N ILE A 311 7.73 -22.23 -1.38
CA ILE A 311 6.77 -22.72 -0.36
C ILE A 311 5.35 -22.26 -0.70
N CYS A 312 5.18 -21.01 -1.14
CA CYS A 312 3.87 -20.53 -1.61
C CYS A 312 3.33 -21.39 -2.75
N ASP A 313 4.12 -21.56 -3.81
CA ASP A 313 3.71 -22.30 -4.99
C ASP A 313 3.33 -23.75 -4.65
N ASP A 314 4.08 -24.37 -3.73
CA ASP A 314 3.86 -25.75 -3.31
C ASP A 314 2.55 -25.90 -2.53
N TYR A 315 2.28 -24.99 -1.59
CA TYR A 315 1.08 -25.06 -0.74
C TYR A 315 -0.18 -24.57 -1.43
N VAL A 316 -0.09 -23.57 -2.31
CA VAL A 316 -1.21 -23.17 -3.18
C VAL A 316 -1.69 -24.37 -4.01
N LYS A 317 -0.76 -25.18 -4.53
CA LYS A 317 -1.10 -26.39 -5.30
C LYS A 317 -1.65 -27.50 -4.43
N SER A 318 -1.01 -27.80 -3.31
CA SER A 318 -1.42 -28.93 -2.45
C SER A 318 -2.79 -28.70 -1.79
N LEU A 319 -3.10 -27.45 -1.43
CA LEU A 319 -4.32 -27.10 -0.72
C LEU A 319 -5.56 -27.06 -1.62
N GLN A 320 -5.41 -27.11 -2.95
CA GLN A 320 -6.55 -27.33 -3.86
C GLN A 320 -7.29 -28.64 -3.52
N GLY A 321 -6.57 -29.67 -3.06
CA GLY A 321 -7.16 -30.92 -2.58
C GLY A 321 -7.88 -30.74 -1.23
N ALA A 322 -7.32 -29.91 -0.34
CA ALA A 322 -7.90 -29.63 0.98
C ALA A 322 -9.25 -28.92 0.87
N VAL A 323 -9.41 -27.97 -0.07
CA VAL A 323 -10.69 -27.30 -0.35
C VAL A 323 -11.80 -28.31 -0.61
N ARG A 324 -11.53 -29.32 -1.46
CA ARG A 324 -12.50 -30.39 -1.75
C ARG A 324 -12.74 -31.28 -0.54
N LYS A 325 -11.66 -31.68 0.15
CA LYS A 325 -11.71 -32.55 1.33
C LYS A 325 -12.56 -31.97 2.46
N TYR A 326 -12.47 -30.66 2.68
CA TYR A 326 -13.18 -29.95 3.75
C TYR A 326 -14.49 -29.30 3.27
N GLY A 327 -14.90 -29.53 2.02
CA GLY A 327 -16.16 -28.98 1.48
C GLY A 327 -16.21 -27.46 1.45
N LEU A 328 -15.07 -26.78 1.27
CA LEU A 328 -14.99 -25.32 1.28
C LEU A 328 -15.46 -24.76 -0.07
N SER A 329 -16.43 -23.84 -0.03
CA SER A 329 -16.85 -23.09 -1.21
C SER A 329 -16.05 -21.80 -1.30
N LEU A 330 -15.32 -21.63 -2.39
CA LEU A 330 -14.48 -20.45 -2.60
C LEU A 330 -15.09 -19.56 -3.69
N PRO A 331 -15.16 -18.24 -3.47
CA PRO A 331 -15.61 -17.32 -4.50
C PRO A 331 -14.60 -17.18 -5.65
N ASP A 332 -13.33 -17.50 -5.41
CA ASP A 332 -12.26 -17.56 -6.41
C ASP A 332 -11.30 -18.74 -6.12
N ARG A 333 -10.76 -19.37 -7.17
CA ARG A 333 -9.80 -20.50 -7.03
C ARG A 333 -8.48 -20.09 -6.38
N GLU A 334 -8.10 -18.82 -6.52
CA GLU A 334 -6.89 -18.24 -5.93
C GLU A 334 -7.00 -18.05 -4.41
N LEU A 335 -8.21 -18.10 -3.86
CA LEU A 335 -8.50 -18.05 -2.41
C LEU A 335 -8.44 -19.43 -1.75
N VAL A 336 -7.64 -20.34 -2.30
CA VAL A 336 -7.42 -21.66 -1.75
C VAL A 336 -7.00 -21.57 -0.28
N CYS A 337 -7.54 -22.45 0.56
CA CYS A 337 -7.31 -22.43 2.00
C CYS A 337 -7.59 -23.81 2.63
N ALA A 338 -7.26 -23.94 3.91
CA ALA A 338 -7.64 -25.07 4.76
C ALA A 338 -7.88 -24.59 6.19
N PRO A 339 -8.65 -25.36 7.00
CA PRO A 339 -8.74 -25.10 8.43
C PRO A 339 -7.34 -25.10 9.05
N ILE A 340 -7.05 -24.12 9.91
CA ILE A 340 -5.70 -23.91 10.45
C ILE A 340 -5.21 -25.09 11.30
N ASP A 341 -6.12 -25.76 12.00
CA ASP A 341 -5.86 -26.95 12.80
C ASP A 341 -5.97 -28.27 12.00
N SER A 342 -6.07 -28.18 10.67
CA SER A 342 -5.99 -29.37 9.83
C SER A 342 -4.52 -29.81 9.65
N PRO A 343 -4.25 -31.08 9.28
CA PRO A 343 -2.91 -31.51 8.92
C PRO A 343 -2.26 -30.61 7.86
N GLU A 344 -3.04 -30.18 6.86
CA GLU A 344 -2.57 -29.33 5.77
C GLU A 344 -2.32 -27.89 6.23
N GLY A 345 -3.19 -27.36 7.10
CA GLY A 345 -3.05 -26.03 7.72
C GLY A 345 -1.81 -25.93 8.61
N ARG A 346 -1.60 -26.91 9.50
CA ARG A 346 -0.39 -27.00 10.35
C ARG A 346 0.88 -27.19 9.53
N ALA A 347 0.84 -28.01 8.48
CA ALA A 347 1.98 -28.20 7.59
C ALA A 347 2.37 -26.88 6.90
N TYR A 348 1.39 -26.17 6.36
CA TYR A 348 1.64 -24.86 5.76
C TYR A 348 2.16 -23.84 6.77
N TYR A 349 1.57 -23.76 7.96
CA TYR A 349 2.04 -22.85 9.01
C TYR A 349 3.51 -23.11 9.37
N GLY A 350 3.89 -24.39 9.57
CA GLY A 350 5.27 -24.75 9.87
C GLY A 350 6.25 -24.42 8.73
N ALA A 351 5.83 -24.59 7.47
CA ALA A 351 6.64 -24.20 6.31
C ALA A 351 6.73 -22.67 6.14
N MET A 352 5.63 -21.96 6.38
CA MET A 352 5.60 -20.49 6.37
C MET A 352 6.50 -19.90 7.45
N ALA A 353 6.46 -20.46 8.67
CA ALA A 353 7.36 -20.06 9.75
C ALA A 353 8.84 -20.24 9.35
N CYS A 354 9.20 -21.32 8.65
CA CYS A 354 10.54 -21.44 8.07
C CYS A 354 10.87 -20.29 7.10
N ALA A 355 9.94 -19.90 6.23
CA ALA A 355 10.14 -18.80 5.29
C ALA A 355 10.26 -17.44 5.99
N VAL A 356 9.50 -17.25 7.07
CA VAL A 356 9.57 -16.05 7.92
C VAL A 356 10.95 -15.93 8.57
N ASN A 357 11.41 -17.01 9.20
CA ASN A 357 12.70 -17.06 9.88
C ASN A 357 13.87 -16.91 8.91
N TYR A 358 13.77 -17.54 7.73
CA TYR A 358 14.72 -17.32 6.64
C TYR A 358 14.86 -15.83 6.31
N ALA A 359 13.73 -15.10 6.21
CA ALA A 359 13.76 -13.70 5.79
C ALA A 359 14.36 -12.78 6.87
N PHE A 360 14.06 -13.03 8.16
CA PHE A 360 14.70 -12.32 9.26
C PHE A 360 16.22 -12.50 9.23
N VAL A 361 16.69 -13.75 9.07
CA VAL A 361 18.13 -14.03 8.93
C VAL A 361 18.70 -13.37 7.67
N ASN A 362 17.97 -13.38 6.56
CA ASN A 362 18.42 -12.74 5.33
C ASN A 362 18.64 -11.23 5.51
N ARG A 363 17.71 -10.52 6.17
CA ARG A 363 17.88 -9.09 6.52
C ARG A 363 19.02 -8.88 7.50
N GLN A 364 19.18 -9.76 8.49
CA GLN A 364 20.27 -9.71 9.46
C GLN A 364 21.66 -9.84 8.81
N VAL A 365 21.83 -10.81 7.91
CA VAL A 365 23.10 -10.99 7.17
C VAL A 365 23.41 -9.79 6.27
N LEU A 366 22.38 -9.18 5.67
CA LEU A 366 22.55 -7.94 4.91
C LEU A 366 22.94 -6.77 5.81
N ALA A 367 22.32 -6.63 6.99
CA ALA A 367 22.67 -5.59 7.97
C ALA A 367 24.14 -5.65 8.39
N MET A 368 24.70 -6.86 8.55
CA MET A 368 26.15 -7.02 8.74
C MET A 368 26.97 -6.55 7.55
N GLY A 369 26.53 -6.87 6.32
CA GLY A 369 27.15 -6.34 5.11
C GLY A 369 27.09 -4.81 5.01
N VAL A 370 26.04 -4.18 5.55
CA VAL A 370 25.94 -2.72 5.67
C VAL A 370 27.00 -2.19 6.62
N ARG A 371 27.09 -2.74 7.84
CA ARG A 371 28.09 -2.34 8.85
C ARG A 371 29.52 -2.45 8.31
N GLU A 372 29.86 -3.57 7.68
CA GLU A 372 31.17 -3.76 7.05
C GLU A 372 31.46 -2.74 5.94
N ALA A 373 30.45 -2.36 5.14
CA ALA A 373 30.61 -1.38 4.08
C ALA A 373 30.82 0.04 4.64
N PHE A 374 30.11 0.40 5.71
CA PHE A 374 30.30 1.67 6.42
C PHE A 374 31.69 1.74 7.05
N GLU A 375 32.11 0.70 7.77
CA GLU A 375 33.46 0.59 8.34
C GLU A 375 34.53 0.71 7.25
N GLN A 376 34.43 -0.07 6.17
CA GLN A 376 35.40 -0.06 5.07
C GLN A 376 35.59 1.34 4.48
N VAL A 377 34.52 2.11 4.35
CA VAL A 377 34.54 3.41 3.66
C VAL A 377 34.87 4.56 4.62
N LEU A 378 34.41 4.50 5.86
CA LEU A 378 34.38 5.64 6.78
C LEU A 378 35.35 5.53 7.97
N ALA A 379 35.90 4.34 8.25
CA ALA A 379 36.87 4.19 9.34
C ALA A 379 38.07 5.14 9.16
N GLY A 380 38.37 5.91 10.22
CA GLY A 380 39.42 6.94 10.21
C GLY A 380 39.04 8.25 9.49
N LYS A 381 37.82 8.38 8.97
CA LYS A 381 37.31 9.59 8.29
C LYS A 381 36.20 10.28 9.07
N VAL A 382 35.43 9.53 9.85
CA VAL A 382 34.35 10.03 10.73
C VAL A 382 34.57 9.53 12.15
N ALA A 383 33.92 10.17 13.13
CA ALA A 383 34.07 9.82 14.54
C ALA A 383 33.44 8.47 14.89
N ASP A 384 32.21 8.23 14.40
CA ASP A 384 31.46 7.00 14.67
C ASP A 384 30.74 6.53 13.40
N PHE A 385 31.21 5.43 12.82
CA PHE A 385 30.63 4.81 11.63
C PHE A 385 29.68 3.65 11.96
N ASP A 386 29.41 3.39 13.24
CA ASP A 386 28.59 2.26 13.65
C ASP A 386 27.11 2.45 13.31
N LEU A 387 26.39 1.33 13.20
CA LEU A 387 24.97 1.28 12.91
C LEU A 387 24.25 0.39 13.91
N TYR A 388 23.21 0.92 14.53
CA TYR A 388 22.30 0.18 15.39
C TYR A 388 20.98 -0.08 14.68
N GLN A 389 20.28 -1.14 15.08
CA GLN A 389 18.97 -1.45 14.53
C GLN A 389 17.88 -0.66 15.25
N VAL A 390 17.14 0.16 14.50
CA VAL A 390 15.93 0.80 15.02
C VAL A 390 14.85 -0.27 15.15
N TYR A 391 14.47 -0.91 14.04
CA TYR A 391 13.51 -2.01 14.06
C TYR A 391 13.57 -2.86 12.78
N ASP A 392 13.01 -4.07 12.84
CA ASP A 392 12.78 -4.95 11.69
C ASP A 392 11.36 -5.53 11.77
N VAL A 393 10.57 -5.29 10.72
CA VAL A 393 9.14 -5.65 10.69
C VAL A 393 8.74 -6.34 9.38
N ALA A 394 7.90 -7.36 9.49
CA ALA A 394 7.29 -8.07 8.38
C ALA A 394 6.05 -7.32 7.87
N HIS A 395 5.81 -7.38 6.56
CA HIS A 395 4.53 -6.94 5.98
C HIS A 395 3.78 -7.99 5.16
N ASN A 396 4.32 -9.21 5.16
CA ASN A 396 3.72 -10.40 4.58
C ASN A 396 3.96 -11.56 5.55
N ILE A 397 3.06 -11.72 6.52
CA ILE A 397 3.11 -12.81 7.50
C ILE A 397 1.71 -13.22 7.96
N ALA A 398 1.55 -14.46 8.45
CA ALA A 398 0.42 -14.84 9.31
C ALA A 398 0.93 -15.21 10.71
N LYS A 399 0.29 -14.68 11.76
CA LYS A 399 0.72 -14.90 13.15
C LYS A 399 -0.45 -15.17 14.07
N PHE A 400 -0.19 -16.00 15.08
CA PHE A 400 -1.13 -16.16 16.19
C PHE A 400 -0.92 -15.04 17.19
N GLU A 401 -1.97 -14.25 17.43
CA GLU A 401 -1.92 -13.08 18.30
C GLU A 401 -3.16 -13.06 19.21
N MET A 402 -3.01 -12.54 20.43
CA MET A 402 -4.13 -12.29 21.33
C MET A 402 -4.73 -10.92 21.05
N HIS A 403 -6.04 -10.90 20.84
CA HIS A 403 -6.83 -9.71 20.54
C HIS A 403 -8.20 -9.77 21.20
N GLU A 404 -8.83 -8.61 21.41
CA GLU A 404 -10.18 -8.51 21.98
C GLU A 404 -11.26 -8.55 20.88
N VAL A 405 -12.08 -9.59 20.86
CA VAL A 405 -13.22 -9.73 19.95
C VAL A 405 -14.50 -9.67 20.77
N GLU A 406 -15.32 -8.64 20.55
CA GLU A 406 -16.60 -8.46 21.25
C GLU A 406 -16.45 -8.53 22.79
N GLY A 407 -15.41 -7.88 23.33
CA GLY A 407 -15.10 -7.86 24.76
C GLY A 407 -14.44 -9.13 25.31
N LYS A 408 -14.07 -10.09 24.45
CA LYS A 408 -13.41 -11.35 24.85
C LYS A 408 -12.02 -11.46 24.26
N GLN A 409 -11.06 -11.84 25.10
CA GLN A 409 -9.71 -12.18 24.63
C GLN A 409 -9.75 -13.47 23.80
N MET A 410 -9.35 -13.37 22.55
CA MET A 410 -9.32 -14.46 21.59
C MET A 410 -7.94 -14.58 20.93
N ARG A 411 -7.52 -15.82 20.70
CA ARG A 411 -6.32 -16.13 19.92
C ARG A 411 -6.68 -16.19 18.45
N LEU A 412 -6.21 -15.23 17.66
CA LEU A 412 -6.50 -15.11 16.23
C LEU A 412 -5.27 -15.45 15.39
N CYS A 413 -5.46 -16.07 14.22
CA CYS A 413 -4.43 -16.18 13.20
C CYS A 413 -4.56 -14.98 12.24
N VAL A 414 -3.85 -13.90 12.56
CA VAL A 414 -3.91 -12.63 11.81
C VAL A 414 -3.05 -12.73 10.56
N HIS A 415 -3.67 -12.60 9.38
CA HIS A 415 -3.01 -12.62 8.09
C HIS A 415 -2.76 -11.18 7.61
N ARG A 416 -1.50 -10.82 7.41
CA ARG A 416 -1.09 -9.51 6.88
C ARG A 416 -0.38 -9.71 5.56
N LYS A 417 -0.89 -9.13 4.48
CA LYS A 417 -0.28 -9.13 3.14
C LYS A 417 -0.27 -7.70 2.61
N GLY A 418 0.91 -7.11 2.47
CA GLY A 418 1.03 -5.67 2.25
C GLY A 418 0.47 -4.85 3.42
N ALA A 419 0.61 -5.36 4.65
CA ALA A 419 0.20 -4.68 5.87
C ALA A 419 1.16 -5.02 6.99
N THR A 420 1.38 -4.11 7.92
CA THR A 420 2.41 -4.22 8.96
C THR A 420 1.74 -4.33 10.33
N ARG A 421 2.34 -5.07 11.27
CA ARG A 421 1.92 -5.03 12.67
C ARG A 421 2.23 -3.65 13.26
N ALA A 422 1.31 -3.10 14.03
CA ALA A 422 1.35 -1.76 14.61
C ALA A 422 0.82 -1.78 16.05
N PHE A 423 1.44 -2.62 16.89
CA PHE A 423 1.06 -2.72 18.30
C PHE A 423 1.31 -1.41 19.05
N GLY A 424 0.31 -0.97 19.82
CA GLY A 424 0.39 0.23 20.64
C GLY A 424 1.24 0.06 21.90
N PRO A 425 1.35 1.13 22.71
CA PRO A 425 1.99 1.11 24.02
C PRO A 425 1.53 -0.03 24.92
N GLY A 426 2.42 -0.51 25.79
CA GLY A 426 2.15 -1.49 26.85
C GLY A 426 2.12 -2.96 26.40
N ARG A 427 2.12 -3.23 25.09
CA ARG A 427 2.11 -4.61 24.57
C ARG A 427 3.41 -5.34 24.93
N PRO A 428 3.36 -6.54 25.53
CA PRO A 428 4.55 -7.28 25.93
C PRO A 428 5.41 -7.72 24.73
N GLU A 429 4.80 -7.88 23.55
CA GLU A 429 5.50 -8.25 22.32
C GLU A 429 6.27 -7.09 21.66
N VAL A 430 6.12 -5.86 22.18
CA VAL A 430 6.92 -4.71 21.79
C VAL A 430 8.22 -4.73 22.60
N PRO A 431 9.40 -4.48 21.97
CA PRO A 431 10.67 -4.43 22.69
C PRO A 431 10.60 -3.49 23.88
N GLU A 432 11.30 -3.83 24.95
CA GLU A 432 11.28 -3.05 26.20
C GLU A 432 11.59 -1.57 25.98
N ALA A 433 12.59 -1.26 25.14
CA ALA A 433 12.97 0.09 24.77
C ALA A 433 11.83 0.93 24.15
N TYR A 434 10.86 0.28 23.51
CA TYR A 434 9.77 0.95 22.79
C TYR A 434 8.41 0.71 23.44
N ARG A 435 8.33 -0.08 24.52
CA ARG A 435 7.06 -0.56 25.07
C ARG A 435 6.18 0.58 25.55
N GLU A 436 6.77 1.66 26.08
CA GLU A 436 6.02 2.81 26.57
C GLU A 436 5.44 3.67 25.43
N VAL A 437 6.13 3.73 24.28
CA VAL A 437 5.73 4.58 23.15
C VAL A 437 4.92 3.84 22.07
N GLY A 438 5.08 2.52 21.99
CA GLY A 438 4.47 1.65 20.99
C GLY A 438 5.49 1.14 19.95
N GLN A 439 5.06 0.18 19.14
CA GLN A 439 5.95 -0.48 18.19
C GLN A 439 6.35 0.46 17.03
N PRO A 440 7.63 0.51 16.63
CA PRO A 440 8.02 1.11 15.36
C PRO A 440 7.31 0.43 14.18
N VAL A 441 6.90 1.25 13.22
CA VAL A 441 6.29 0.84 11.94
C VAL A 441 7.09 1.50 10.83
N LEU A 442 7.61 0.68 9.92
CA LEU A 442 8.47 1.14 8.82
C LEU A 442 7.66 1.12 7.52
N VAL A 443 7.54 2.28 6.87
CA VAL A 443 6.73 2.48 5.66
C VAL A 443 7.64 2.96 4.53
N PRO A 444 8.27 2.04 3.78
CA PRO A 444 9.06 2.40 2.61
C PRO A 444 8.19 3.04 1.52
N GLY A 445 8.74 4.07 0.89
CA GLY A 445 8.21 4.63 -0.33
C GLY A 445 8.59 3.83 -1.57
N SER A 446 8.94 4.55 -2.62
CA SER A 446 9.56 4.07 -3.84
C SER A 446 10.87 4.84 -4.09
N MET A 447 11.69 4.37 -5.03
CA MET A 447 12.99 5.00 -5.30
C MET A 447 12.86 6.49 -5.62
N GLY A 448 13.41 7.37 -4.79
CA GLY A 448 13.28 8.83 -4.98
C GLY A 448 11.98 9.45 -4.48
N THR A 449 11.21 8.74 -3.65
CA THR A 449 10.12 9.32 -2.86
C THR A 449 10.39 9.12 -1.38
N ALA A 450 9.72 9.88 -0.52
CA ALA A 450 9.92 9.76 0.92
C ALA A 450 9.59 8.35 1.45
N SER A 451 10.25 7.95 2.52
CA SER A 451 9.82 6.84 3.38
C SER A 451 9.40 7.40 4.75
N TYR A 452 8.71 6.63 5.58
CA TYR A 452 8.24 7.10 6.88
C TYR A 452 8.50 6.08 7.99
N VAL A 453 8.80 6.61 9.18
CA VAL A 453 8.75 5.88 10.44
C VAL A 453 7.50 6.34 11.18
N LEU A 454 6.66 5.38 11.56
CA LEU A 454 5.47 5.60 12.35
C LEU A 454 5.56 4.80 13.66
N VAL A 455 4.60 4.99 14.56
CA VAL A 455 4.44 4.22 15.78
C VAL A 455 3.03 3.63 15.89
N GLY A 456 2.92 2.40 16.36
CA GLY A 456 1.66 1.72 16.61
C GLY A 456 0.82 2.39 17.70
N THR A 457 -0.49 2.13 17.71
CA THR A 457 -1.44 2.82 18.61
C THR A 457 -2.42 1.84 19.25
N GLN A 458 -3.07 2.26 20.33
CA GLN A 458 -4.19 1.52 20.91
C GLN A 458 -5.34 1.39 19.91
N LYS A 459 -5.67 2.47 19.19
CA LYS A 459 -6.74 2.47 18.19
C LYS A 459 -6.49 1.47 17.05
N ALA A 460 -5.23 1.16 16.72
CA ALA A 460 -4.91 0.07 15.80
C ALA A 460 -5.29 -1.30 16.37
N LEU A 461 -5.06 -1.55 17.66
CA LEU A 461 -5.49 -2.78 18.32
C LEU A 461 -7.01 -2.92 18.25
N ASP A 462 -7.73 -1.84 18.50
CA ASP A 462 -9.20 -1.84 18.57
C ASP A 462 -9.86 -1.97 17.18
N LEU A 463 -9.31 -1.34 16.14
CA LEU A 463 -9.96 -1.24 14.82
C LEU A 463 -9.39 -2.16 13.75
N SER A 464 -8.13 -2.60 13.88
CA SER A 464 -7.41 -3.28 12.80
C SER A 464 -6.55 -4.45 13.27
N TRP A 465 -6.82 -5.00 14.46
CA TRP A 465 -6.02 -6.08 15.06
C TRP A 465 -4.53 -5.71 15.14
N GLY A 466 -4.27 -4.46 15.53
CA GLY A 466 -2.93 -3.90 15.63
C GLY A 466 -2.22 -3.89 14.28
N SER A 467 -2.87 -3.40 13.23
CA SER A 467 -2.31 -3.41 11.87
C SER A 467 -2.39 -2.05 11.19
N THR A 468 -1.44 -1.77 10.31
CA THR A 468 -1.40 -0.55 9.50
C THR A 468 -0.81 -0.82 8.11
N CYS A 469 -0.56 0.22 7.33
CA CYS A 469 0.02 0.15 5.99
C CYS A 469 1.48 -0.34 6.00
N HIS A 470 2.01 -0.68 4.82
CA HIS A 470 3.39 -1.12 4.63
C HIS A 470 4.17 -0.29 3.61
N GLY A 471 3.50 0.60 2.86
CA GLY A 471 4.08 1.36 1.76
C GLY A 471 3.00 1.90 0.83
N ALA A 472 3.43 2.53 -0.27
CA ALA A 472 2.53 3.25 -1.18
C ALA A 472 1.61 2.33 -2.01
N GLY A 473 2.01 1.08 -2.27
CA GLY A 473 1.29 0.17 -3.16
C GLY A 473 1.35 0.58 -4.64
N ARG A 474 1.27 -0.40 -5.55
CA ARG A 474 1.41 -0.15 -6.99
C ARG A 474 0.10 0.31 -7.63
N VAL A 475 0.19 1.25 -8.56
CA VAL A 475 -0.90 1.66 -9.46
C VAL A 475 -0.67 1.20 -10.90
N MET A 476 0.48 0.59 -11.17
CA MET A 476 0.88 0.13 -12.49
C MET A 476 1.56 -1.24 -12.45
N SER A 477 1.19 -2.13 -13.39
CA SER A 477 1.91 -3.39 -13.57
C SER A 477 3.35 -3.15 -14.05
N ARG A 478 4.27 -4.06 -13.71
CA ARG A 478 5.68 -3.98 -14.14
C ARG A 478 5.84 -3.89 -15.66
N HIS A 479 5.02 -4.66 -16.38
CA HIS A 479 4.99 -4.64 -17.84
C HIS A 479 4.56 -3.27 -18.40
N LYS A 480 3.53 -2.67 -17.81
CA LYS A 480 3.05 -1.34 -18.23
C LYS A 480 4.07 -0.24 -17.88
N ALA A 481 4.74 -0.33 -16.72
CA ALA A 481 5.81 0.59 -16.34
C ALA A 481 6.98 0.55 -17.33
N ARG A 482 7.46 -0.65 -17.68
CA ARG A 482 8.55 -0.83 -18.67
C ARG A 482 8.25 -0.33 -20.07
N LYS A 483 6.97 -0.27 -20.46
CA LYS A 483 6.58 0.29 -21.76
C LYS A 483 6.54 1.82 -21.74
N LYS A 484 6.33 2.43 -20.57
CA LYS A 484 6.16 3.88 -20.43
C LYS A 484 7.42 4.61 -19.98
N ILE A 485 8.31 3.92 -19.27
CA ILE A 485 9.43 4.53 -18.56
C ILE A 485 10.73 3.92 -19.06
N TRP A 486 11.66 4.79 -19.46
CA TRP A 486 13.00 4.39 -19.84
C TRP A 486 13.94 4.49 -18.64
N GLY A 487 14.60 3.38 -18.31
CA GLY A 487 15.41 3.30 -17.08
C GLY A 487 16.61 4.25 -17.07
N ALA A 488 17.20 4.56 -18.22
CA ALA A 488 18.33 5.51 -18.28
C ALA A 488 17.89 6.93 -17.95
N ASP A 489 16.72 7.35 -18.43
CA ASP A 489 16.16 8.67 -18.17
C ASP A 489 15.75 8.80 -16.70
N LEU A 490 15.10 7.77 -16.15
CA LEU A 490 14.75 7.72 -14.73
C LEU A 490 16.01 7.81 -13.84
N ARG A 491 17.09 7.14 -14.23
CA ARG A 491 18.35 7.24 -13.49
C ARG A 491 18.88 8.67 -13.49
N GLN A 492 18.90 9.33 -14.64
CA GLN A 492 19.34 10.72 -14.75
C GLN A 492 18.45 11.66 -13.95
N GLU A 493 17.14 11.44 -13.95
CA GLU A 493 16.18 12.20 -13.15
C GLU A 493 16.46 12.09 -11.64
N LEU A 494 16.70 10.87 -11.15
CA LEU A 494 17.04 10.62 -9.75
C LEU A 494 18.42 11.22 -9.39
N GLU A 495 19.42 11.05 -10.25
CA GLU A 495 20.76 11.62 -10.04
C GLU A 495 20.73 13.17 -10.06
N ALA A 496 19.87 13.78 -10.87
CA ALA A 496 19.64 15.23 -10.87
C ALA A 496 18.96 15.74 -9.58
N GLN A 497 18.25 14.88 -8.86
CA GLN A 497 17.70 15.15 -7.52
C GLN A 497 18.74 14.90 -6.40
N GLY A 498 19.99 14.58 -6.76
CA GLY A 498 21.06 14.29 -5.80
C GLY A 498 21.07 12.85 -5.27
N ILE A 499 20.30 11.95 -5.88
CA ILE A 499 20.18 10.55 -5.42
C ILE A 499 21.17 9.67 -6.17
N VAL A 500 22.10 9.04 -5.45
CA VAL A 500 23.06 8.11 -6.07
C VAL A 500 22.37 6.78 -6.37
N VAL A 501 22.31 6.38 -7.64
CA VAL A 501 21.63 5.14 -8.04
C VAL A 501 22.63 4.04 -8.41
N ARG A 502 22.39 2.83 -7.89
CA ARG A 502 22.98 1.57 -8.37
C ARG A 502 21.87 0.58 -8.64
N ALA A 503 21.87 -0.03 -9.82
CA ALA A 503 20.85 -0.98 -10.22
C ALA A 503 21.45 -2.16 -10.98
N GLY A 504 20.98 -3.37 -10.67
CA GLY A 504 21.37 -4.59 -11.39
C GLY A 504 20.93 -4.60 -12.85
N SER A 505 19.84 -3.89 -13.19
CA SER A 505 19.45 -3.67 -14.59
C SER A 505 18.60 -2.40 -14.77
N MET A 506 18.73 -1.75 -15.93
CA MET A 506 17.87 -0.60 -16.30
C MET A 506 16.40 -1.00 -16.46
N LYS A 507 16.13 -2.25 -16.84
CA LYS A 507 14.76 -2.78 -16.92
C LYS A 507 14.12 -2.86 -15.52
N GLY A 508 14.84 -3.39 -14.54
CA GLY A 508 14.37 -3.47 -13.14
C GLY A 508 14.15 -2.07 -12.54
N LEU A 509 15.02 -1.12 -12.87
CA LEU A 509 14.83 0.28 -12.49
C LEU A 509 13.51 0.85 -13.05
N ALA A 510 13.23 0.64 -14.33
CA ALA A 510 11.98 1.11 -14.95
C ALA A 510 10.71 0.41 -14.39
N GLU A 511 10.78 -0.87 -14.00
CA GLU A 511 9.64 -1.61 -13.43
C GLU A 511 9.15 -1.02 -12.10
N GLU A 512 10.04 -0.33 -11.40
CA GLU A 512 9.87 0.08 -10.01
C GLU A 512 9.87 1.60 -9.84
N ALA A 513 9.72 2.34 -10.94
CA ALA A 513 9.72 3.80 -10.98
C ALA A 513 8.65 4.42 -10.07
N PRO A 514 8.86 5.62 -9.48
CA PRO A 514 7.89 6.30 -8.63
C PRO A 514 6.48 6.40 -9.20
N ALA A 515 6.36 6.73 -10.49
CA ALA A 515 5.08 6.85 -11.18
C ALA A 515 4.29 5.52 -11.25
N ALA A 516 4.89 4.39 -10.91
CA ALA A 516 4.21 3.09 -10.81
C ALA A 516 3.54 2.86 -9.43
N TYR A 517 3.75 3.76 -8.47
CA TYR A 517 3.28 3.68 -7.09
C TYR A 517 2.28 4.80 -6.76
N LYS A 518 1.47 4.62 -5.70
CA LYS A 518 0.72 5.73 -5.12
C LYS A 518 1.70 6.70 -4.45
N ASP A 519 1.21 7.88 -4.10
CA ASP A 519 1.94 8.77 -3.19
C ASP A 519 1.88 8.20 -1.77
N VAL A 520 3.04 7.82 -1.24
CA VAL A 520 3.19 7.25 0.10
C VAL A 520 2.80 8.22 1.20
N SER A 521 3.01 9.53 1.01
CA SER A 521 2.64 10.55 1.99
C SER A 521 1.13 10.55 2.18
N ARG A 522 0.35 10.44 1.10
CA ARG A 522 -1.12 10.32 1.19
C ARG A 522 -1.57 9.05 1.91
N VAL A 523 -0.87 7.93 1.72
CA VAL A 523 -1.17 6.69 2.43
C VAL A 523 -0.89 6.85 3.93
N VAL A 524 0.22 7.50 4.29
CA VAL A 524 0.60 7.80 5.67
C VAL A 524 -0.38 8.76 6.34
N GLU A 525 -0.80 9.83 5.66
CA GLU A 525 -1.81 10.77 6.19
C GLU A 525 -3.13 10.07 6.52
N VAL A 526 -3.58 9.12 5.69
CA VAL A 526 -4.82 8.37 5.95
C VAL A 526 -4.70 7.51 7.21
N VAL A 527 -3.61 6.75 7.37
CA VAL A 527 -3.45 5.89 8.57
C VAL A 527 -3.19 6.72 9.83
N HIS A 528 -2.55 7.88 9.68
CA HIS A 528 -2.36 8.85 10.74
C HIS A 528 -3.68 9.47 11.21
N GLY A 529 -4.47 10.02 10.29
CA GLY A 529 -5.78 10.60 10.61
C GLY A 529 -6.78 9.56 11.13
N ALA A 530 -6.72 8.33 10.63
CA ALA A 530 -7.51 7.22 11.18
C ALA A 530 -7.06 6.82 12.59
N GLY A 531 -5.84 7.20 13.00
CA GLY A 531 -5.21 6.87 14.28
C GLY A 531 -4.72 5.42 14.35
N LEU A 532 -4.53 4.74 13.22
CA LEU A 532 -4.00 3.37 13.15
C LEU A 532 -2.47 3.32 13.30
N ALA A 533 -1.79 4.44 13.08
CA ALA A 533 -0.38 4.65 13.40
C ALA A 533 -0.13 6.17 13.54
N ARG A 534 0.85 6.62 14.32
CA ARG A 534 1.20 8.05 14.41
C ARG A 534 2.51 8.32 13.67
N LYS A 535 2.61 9.45 12.95
CA LYS A 535 3.86 9.85 12.28
C LYS A 535 4.95 10.12 13.32
N VAL A 536 6.16 9.61 13.07
CA VAL A 536 7.33 9.87 13.91
C VAL A 536 8.39 10.61 13.11
N ALA A 537 8.78 10.08 11.96
CA ALA A 537 9.80 10.69 11.10
C ALA A 537 9.51 10.51 9.61
N ARG A 538 9.93 11.49 8.81
CA ARG A 538 9.99 11.41 7.34
C ARG A 538 11.44 11.21 6.90
N LEU A 539 11.65 10.28 5.99
CA LEU A 539 12.96 9.94 5.44
C LEU A 539 13.03 10.37 3.98
N ARG A 540 14.17 10.94 3.57
CA ARG A 540 14.45 11.29 2.17
C ARG A 540 15.65 10.50 1.65
N PRO A 541 15.55 9.86 0.47
CA PRO A 541 16.65 9.08 -0.09
C PRO A 541 17.83 9.95 -0.53
N LEU A 542 19.03 9.46 -0.21
CA LEU A 542 20.32 9.97 -0.67
C LEU A 542 20.97 8.99 -1.67
N ALA A 543 20.75 7.68 -1.48
CA ALA A 543 21.25 6.68 -2.39
C ALA A 543 20.34 5.44 -2.44
N VAL A 544 20.14 4.88 -3.63
CA VAL A 544 19.28 3.72 -3.86
C VAL A 544 20.06 2.60 -4.55
N ILE A 545 20.04 1.42 -3.95
CA ILE A 545 20.57 0.18 -4.49
C ILE A 545 19.41 -0.77 -4.80
N LYS A 546 19.25 -1.08 -6.09
CA LYS A 546 18.27 -2.03 -6.61
C LYS A 546 18.94 -3.25 -7.23
N GLY A 547 18.30 -4.42 -7.11
CA GLY A 547 18.74 -5.61 -7.84
C GLY A 547 17.95 -5.94 -9.08
#